data_AF-A0A6B1GGP4-F1
#
_entry.id   AF-A0A6B1GGP4-F1
#
_cell.length_a   1.000
_cell.length_b   1.000
_cell.length_c   1.000
_cell.angle_alpha   90.00
_cell.angle_beta   90.00
_cell.angle_gamma   90.00
#
_symmetry.space_group_name_H-M   'P 1'
#
loop_
_entity.id
_entity.type
_entity.pdbx_description
1 polymer ?
#
loop_
_entity_poly.entity_id
_entity_poly.type
_entity_poly.pdbx_seq_one_letter_code
_entity_poly.pdbx_strand_id
1 'polypeptide(L)'
;MPVIRFDHASVPTDHPEEMMAFYESMGFEILDAEAFRSGERPIFSIAFGDNKINVHGPDFWPREDFTLRGPTAKPGCGDICFVWDRGLEDLQAALEATGAPIEEGPV
;
A
#
# COMPACT_ATOMS: atom_id res chain seq x y z
N MET A 1 -8.88 -20.65 -20.01
CA MET A 1 -8.27 -20.57 -18.67
C MET A 1 -9.08 -19.54 -17.88
N PRO A 2 -9.66 -19.88 -16.71
CA PRO A 2 -10.63 -18.98 -16.06
C PRO A 2 -9.98 -17.81 -15.30
N VAL A 3 -8.76 -17.95 -14.79
CA VAL A 3 -8.00 -16.89 -14.10
C VAL A 3 -6.69 -16.64 -14.86
N ILE A 4 -6.35 -15.37 -15.06
CA ILE A 4 -5.23 -14.98 -15.94
C ILE A 4 -4.06 -14.32 -15.20
N ARG A 5 -4.30 -13.58 -14.11
CA ARG A 5 -3.27 -12.93 -13.28
C ARG A 5 -3.87 -12.43 -11.96
N PHE A 6 -3.00 -12.06 -11.03
CA PHE A 6 -3.37 -11.26 -9.87
C PHE A 6 -3.51 -9.78 -10.29
N ASP A 7 -4.52 -9.10 -9.76
CA ASP A 7 -4.80 -7.69 -10.08
C ASP A 7 -4.40 -6.77 -8.91
N HIS A 8 -5.00 -6.99 -7.74
CA HIS A 8 -4.72 -6.20 -6.54
C HIS A 8 -5.11 -6.94 -5.25
N ALA A 9 -4.59 -6.43 -4.13
CA ALA A 9 -5.13 -6.64 -2.79
C ALA A 9 -5.64 -5.32 -2.22
N SER A 10 -6.40 -5.40 -1.12
CA SER A 10 -6.81 -4.22 -0.36
C SER A 10 -6.31 -4.31 1.08
N VAL A 11 -5.82 -3.20 1.63
CA VAL A 11 -5.40 -3.08 3.04
C VAL A 11 -6.02 -1.83 3.68
N PRO A 12 -6.36 -1.88 4.97
CA PRO A 12 -6.76 -0.68 5.70
C PRO A 12 -5.55 0.09 6.25
N THR A 13 -5.70 1.40 6.47
CA THR A 13 -4.71 2.23 7.18
C THR A 13 -5.40 3.23 8.11
N ASP A 14 -4.75 3.54 9.23
CA ASP A 14 -5.09 4.69 10.08
C ASP A 14 -4.24 5.93 9.73
N HIS A 15 -3.24 5.77 8.87
CA HIS A 15 -2.16 6.72 8.60
C HIS A 15 -1.98 6.92 7.08
N PRO A 16 -2.98 7.49 6.38
CA PRO A 16 -2.98 7.52 4.92
C PRO A 16 -1.86 8.39 4.32
N GLU A 17 -1.61 9.58 4.87
CA GLU A 17 -0.56 10.48 4.34
C GLU A 17 0.85 9.93 4.54
N GLU A 18 1.13 9.32 5.70
CA GLU A 18 2.41 8.69 6.00
C GLU A 18 2.65 7.48 5.10
N MET A 19 1.59 6.68 4.86
CA MET A 19 1.66 5.55 3.93
C MET A 19 1.88 6.03 2.48
N MET A 20 1.14 7.04 2.01
CA MET A 20 1.35 7.61 0.67
C MET A 20 2.79 8.11 0.50
N ALA A 21 3.29 8.93 1.43
CA ALA A 21 4.63 9.47 1.39
C ALA A 21 5.71 8.38 1.36
N PHE A 22 5.56 7.32 2.17
CA PHE A 22 6.48 6.19 2.17
C PHE A 22 6.52 5.48 0.80
N TYR A 23 5.36 5.09 0.26
CA TYR A 23 5.32 4.39 -1.01
C TYR A 23 5.79 5.28 -2.18
N GLU A 24 5.44 6.56 -2.21
CA GLU A 24 5.98 7.52 -3.20
C GLU A 24 7.50 7.60 -3.14
N SER A 25 8.07 7.67 -1.94
CA SER A 25 9.53 7.73 -1.75
C SER A 25 10.26 6.47 -2.23
N MET A 26 9.56 5.33 -2.24
CA MET A 26 10.06 4.06 -2.77
C MET A 26 9.81 3.90 -4.28
N GLY A 27 9.23 4.89 -4.95
CA GLY A 27 9.01 4.93 -6.40
C GLY A 27 7.67 4.38 -6.88
N PHE A 28 6.71 4.19 -5.98
CA PHE A 28 5.34 3.81 -6.35
C PHE A 28 4.54 5.05 -6.80
N GLU A 29 3.51 4.81 -7.61
CA GLU A 29 2.55 5.86 -8.00
C GLU A 29 1.34 5.82 -7.08
N ILE A 30 0.90 6.99 -6.58
CA ILE A 30 -0.34 7.09 -5.80
C ILE A 30 -1.48 7.57 -6.69
N LEU A 31 -2.48 6.71 -6.85
CA LEU A 31 -3.70 7.01 -7.59
C LEU A 31 -4.79 7.51 -6.64
N ASP A 32 -5.64 8.41 -7.14
CA ASP A 32 -6.78 8.97 -6.41
C ASP A 32 -6.43 9.73 -5.11
N ALA A 33 -5.17 10.14 -4.90
CA ALA A 33 -4.73 10.83 -3.68
C ALA A 33 -5.56 12.10 -3.38
N GLU A 34 -5.82 12.93 -4.39
CA GLU A 34 -6.60 14.16 -4.23
C GLU A 34 -8.09 13.89 -3.98
N ALA A 35 -8.65 12.89 -4.68
CA ALA A 35 -10.02 12.45 -4.45
C ALA A 35 -10.19 11.88 -3.02
N PHE A 36 -9.15 11.22 -2.51
CA PHE A 36 -9.10 10.78 -1.12
C PHE A 36 -9.05 11.95 -0.14
N ARG A 37 -8.10 12.88 -0.31
CA ARG A 37 -7.89 14.04 0.57
C ARG A 37 -9.09 14.98 0.62
N SER A 38 -9.79 15.15 -0.50
CA SER A 38 -11.01 15.97 -0.59
C SER A 38 -12.25 15.27 -0.02
N GLY A 39 -12.16 13.97 0.32
CA GLY A 39 -13.29 13.17 0.78
C GLY A 39 -14.25 12.72 -0.33
N GLU A 40 -13.93 12.98 -1.60
CA GLU A 40 -14.70 12.47 -2.75
C GLU A 40 -14.67 10.93 -2.78
N ARG A 41 -13.53 10.34 -2.42
CA ARG A 41 -13.33 8.89 -2.36
C ARG A 41 -12.82 8.46 -0.98
N PRO A 42 -13.33 7.35 -0.42
CA PRO A 42 -12.83 6.83 0.86
C PRO A 42 -11.55 5.99 0.73
N ILE A 43 -11.01 5.87 -0.48
CA ILE A 43 -9.89 5.00 -0.82
C ILE A 43 -8.90 5.74 -1.73
N PHE A 44 -7.62 5.37 -1.65
CA PHE A 44 -6.60 5.67 -2.65
C PHE A 44 -5.92 4.36 -3.10
N SER A 45 -5.08 4.38 -4.12
CA SER A 45 -4.32 3.18 -4.52
C SER A 45 -2.83 3.44 -4.63
N ILE A 46 -2.03 2.44 -4.25
CA ILE A 46 -0.59 2.39 -4.47
C ILE A 46 -0.35 1.49 -5.68
N ALA A 47 0.13 2.05 -6.80
CA ALA A 47 0.34 1.34 -8.06
C ALA A 47 1.82 1.03 -8.32
N PHE A 48 2.07 -0.13 -8.92
CA PHE A 48 3.40 -0.64 -9.29
C PHE A 48 3.29 -1.66 -10.42
N GLY A 49 4.07 -1.48 -11.49
CA GLY A 49 3.96 -2.32 -12.68
C GLY A 49 2.51 -2.39 -13.20
N ASP A 50 1.98 -3.60 -13.35
CA ASP A 50 0.60 -3.86 -13.77
C ASP A 50 -0.37 -4.08 -12.59
N ASN A 51 0.06 -3.84 -11.36
CA ASN A 51 -0.65 -4.15 -10.13
C ASN A 51 -0.90 -2.91 -9.27
N LYS A 52 -1.77 -3.06 -8.28
CA LYS A 52 -1.97 -2.05 -7.24
C LYS A 52 -2.36 -2.66 -5.90
N ILE A 53 -2.31 -1.83 -4.87
CA ILE A 53 -2.92 -2.07 -3.56
C ILE A 53 -3.95 -0.96 -3.35
N ASN A 54 -5.22 -1.33 -3.15
CA ASN A 54 -6.23 -0.37 -2.72
C ASN A 54 -6.11 -0.16 -1.21
N VAL A 55 -6.12 1.09 -0.78
CA VAL A 55 -6.00 1.44 0.64
C VAL A 55 -7.30 2.03 1.13
N HIS A 56 -7.88 1.41 2.15
CA HIS A 56 -9.10 1.89 2.80
C HIS A 56 -8.74 2.88 3.92
N GLY A 57 -9.24 4.11 3.83
CA GLY A 57 -8.94 5.16 4.80
C GLY A 57 -9.64 5.00 6.15
N PRO A 58 -9.21 5.79 7.16
CA PRO A 58 -9.66 5.68 8.56
C PRO A 58 -11.15 5.93 8.76
N ASP A 59 -11.78 6.77 7.93
CA ASP A 59 -13.21 7.06 8.02
C ASP A 59 -14.09 5.98 7.35
N PHE A 60 -13.47 5.03 6.65
CA PHE A 60 -14.16 4.02 5.86
C PHE A 60 -13.93 2.61 6.34
N TRP A 61 -12.67 2.22 6.57
CA TRP A 61 -12.36 0.85 6.94
C TRP A 61 -13.05 0.36 8.23
N PRO A 62 -13.28 1.17 9.30
CA PRO A 62 -13.85 0.65 10.53
C PRO A 62 -15.38 0.55 10.48
N ARG A 63 -16.03 1.07 9.43
CA ARG A 63 -17.48 1.08 9.33
C ARG A 63 -18.07 -0.33 9.39
N GLU A 64 -19.12 -0.50 10.19
CA GLU A 64 -19.81 -1.78 10.37
C GLU A 64 -20.57 -2.23 9.11
N ASP A 65 -21.06 -1.27 8.33
CA ASP A 65 -21.77 -1.53 7.07
C ASP A 65 -20.84 -1.87 5.89
N PHE A 66 -19.53 -1.64 6.06
CA PHE A 66 -18.53 -1.98 5.06
C PHE A 66 -18.09 -3.45 5.16
N THR A 67 -18.78 -4.29 4.40
CA THR A 67 -18.61 -5.76 4.40
C THR A 67 -17.71 -6.30 3.28
N LEU A 68 -17.33 -5.47 2.30
CA LEU A 68 -16.47 -5.85 1.16
C LEU A 68 -14.98 -5.80 1.54
N ARG A 69 -14.60 -6.46 2.63
CA ARG A 69 -13.23 -6.58 3.15
C ARG A 69 -13.03 -7.92 3.85
N GLY A 70 -11.77 -8.26 4.12
CA GLY A 70 -11.47 -9.38 5.02
C GLY A 70 -12.13 -9.17 6.39
N PRO A 71 -12.78 -10.19 6.97
CA PRO A 71 -13.57 -10.05 8.21
C PRO A 71 -12.72 -9.67 9.43
N THR A 72 -11.41 -9.88 9.37
CA THR A 72 -10.44 -9.56 10.42
C THR A 72 -9.43 -8.48 9.99
N ALA A 73 -9.65 -7.84 8.84
CA ALA A 73 -8.72 -6.85 8.31
C ALA A 73 -8.66 -5.61 9.21
N LYS A 74 -7.46 -5.31 9.69
CA LYS A 74 -7.12 -4.15 10.52
C LYS A 74 -5.80 -3.56 10.02
N PRO A 75 -5.51 -2.27 10.26
CA PRO A 75 -4.24 -1.67 9.87
C PRO A 75 -3.05 -2.52 10.35
N GLY A 76 -2.06 -2.69 9.47
CA GLY A 76 -0.90 -3.57 9.72
C GLY A 76 -1.09 -5.04 9.33
N CYS A 77 -2.22 -5.44 8.73
CA CYS A 77 -2.44 -6.83 8.29
C CYS A 77 -1.83 -7.18 6.92
N GLY A 78 -1.17 -6.23 6.25
CA GLY A 78 -0.56 -6.45 4.95
C GLY A 78 0.85 -7.03 5.09
N ASP A 79 1.08 -8.19 4.47
CA ASP A 79 2.40 -8.82 4.32
C ASP A 79 2.59 -9.08 2.81
N ILE A 80 3.44 -8.28 2.19
CA ILE A 80 3.57 -8.19 0.72
C ILE A 80 5.05 -8.13 0.36
N CYS A 81 5.47 -9.05 -0.50
CA CYS A 81 6.81 -9.04 -1.07
C CYS A 81 6.80 -8.35 -2.44
N PHE A 82 7.67 -7.35 -2.61
CA PHE A 82 7.90 -6.69 -3.88
C PHE A 82 9.21 -7.14 -4.49
N VAL A 83 9.19 -7.36 -5.81
CA VAL A 83 10.42 -7.53 -6.57
C VAL A 83 11.00 -6.14 -6.83
N TRP A 84 12.22 -5.93 -6.38
CA TRP A 84 12.99 -4.73 -6.68
C TRP A 84 13.86 -4.98 -7.92
N ASP A 85 13.83 -4.06 -8.88
CA ASP A 85 14.56 -4.21 -10.15
C ASP A 85 16.01 -3.75 -10.07
N ARG A 86 16.39 -3.04 -9.00
CA ARG A 86 17.78 -2.64 -8.71
C ARG A 86 18.47 -3.61 -7.73
N GLY A 87 19.76 -3.39 -7.48
CA GLY A 87 20.53 -4.26 -6.59
C GLY A 87 20.16 -4.11 -5.11
N LEU A 88 20.67 -5.01 -4.27
CA LEU A 88 20.45 -4.97 -2.81
C LEU A 88 20.99 -3.67 -2.18
N GLU A 89 22.15 -3.20 -2.62
CA GLU A 89 22.75 -1.94 -2.13
C GLU A 89 21.84 -0.74 -2.43
N ASP A 90 21.22 -0.70 -3.62
CA ASP A 90 20.27 0.36 -3.99
C ASP A 90 18.99 0.30 -3.16
N LEU A 91 18.51 -0.91 -2.82
CA LEU A 91 17.34 -1.08 -1.97
C LEU A 91 17.62 -0.59 -0.54
N GLN A 92 18.77 -0.95 0.02
CA GLN A 92 19.19 -0.51 1.35
C GLN A 92 19.32 1.01 1.42
N ALA A 93 20.00 1.62 0.43
CA ALA A 93 20.13 3.06 0.35
C ALA A 93 18.77 3.78 0.22
N ALA A 94 17.83 3.21 -0.54
CA ALA A 94 16.48 3.74 -0.65
C ALA A 94 15.76 3.72 0.71
N LEU A 95 15.74 2.56 1.40
CA LEU A 95 15.11 2.41 2.72
C LEU A 95 15.74 3.32 3.80
N GLU A 96 17.06 3.47 3.78
CA GLU A 96 17.76 4.41 4.66
C GLU A 96 17.32 5.86 4.40
N ALA A 97 17.16 6.26 3.14
CA ALA A 97 16.73 7.60 2.77
C ALA A 97 15.28 7.90 3.19
N THR A 98 14.42 6.88 3.30
CA THR A 98 13.06 7.04 3.85
C THR A 98 13.04 7.05 5.39
N GLY A 99 14.16 6.76 6.04
CA GLY A 99 14.23 6.58 7.50
C GLY A 99 13.53 5.31 8.00
N ALA A 100 13.28 4.33 7.12
CA ALA A 100 12.65 3.07 7.50
C ALA A 100 13.70 2.09 8.05
N PRO A 101 13.57 1.63 9.30
CA PRO A 101 14.49 0.64 9.85
C PRO A 101 14.30 -0.70 9.14
N ILE A 102 15.40 -1.35 8.77
CA ILE A 102 15.37 -2.74 8.28
C ILE A 102 15.17 -3.65 9.49
N GLU A 103 14.05 -4.36 9.55
CA GLU A 103 13.74 -5.27 10.67
C GLU A 103 14.56 -6.58 10.59
N GLU A 104 14.72 -7.14 9.40
CA GLU A 104 15.50 -8.36 9.14
C GLU A 104 16.08 -8.31 7.71
N GLY A 105 17.30 -8.83 7.50
CA GLY A 105 17.87 -8.93 6.16
C GLY A 105 19.37 -9.25 6.10
N PRO A 106 19.86 -9.77 4.96
CA PRO A 106 19.09 -10.18 3.78
C PRO A 106 18.33 -11.50 3.99
N VAL A 107 17.12 -11.63 3.42
CA VAL A 107 16.23 -12.83 3.45
C VAL A 107 15.94 -13.31 2.03
#